data_AF-A0A2G2GBV9-F1
#
_entry.id   AF-A0A2G2GBV9-F1
#
_cell.length_a   1.000
_cell.length_b   1.000
_cell.length_c   1.000
_cell.angle_alpha   90.00
_cell.angle_beta   90.00
_cell.angle_gamma   90.00
#
_symmetry.space_group_name_H-M   'P 1'
#
loop_
_entity.id
_entity.type
_entity.pdbx_description
1 polymer ?
#
loop_
_entity_poly.entity_id
_entity_poly.type
_entity_poly.pdbx_seq_one_letter_code
_entity_poly.pdbx_strand_id
1 'polypeptide(L)'
;MDTIKKKLSIINEYWNKYYFSKQFFQKKINFTKDVQTNYYGDLNNYFGDTLNLVKEFEPIKNIDDYISKAIVLLQTIYVHQDLIDELLYIFKLESSKIQDKNPNREMRNELIGHPIRKKGKVLKSSILFALHKELSNDLNYTKYSANNGFHPEEKTYSVKGIIENHKFFLNLYLDKIIEKIKKEESSYNKKLTSIFQIPLGNQFDFIDHFDKNLLSEISTIFETDNLKYYYENQDKHERYKYAIKLYKEALKQAIDESQSIIKTYDFKSSMLEQYDIEQLYKKDKIFNIDFYIKKYNYNKKILEELLHMKKHIKSDVEYYASLEYIKSMQ
;
A
#
# COMPACT_ATOMS: atom_id res chain seq x y z
N MET A 1 -0.08 -20.40 -8.36
CA MET A 1 0.26 -18.96 -8.47
C MET A 1 -0.52 -18.11 -7.48
N ASP A 2 -1.62 -18.58 -6.92
CA ASP A 2 -2.48 -17.79 -6.01
C ASP A 2 -1.76 -17.31 -4.75
N THR A 3 -0.83 -18.10 -4.20
CA THR A 3 0.00 -17.66 -3.06
C THR A 3 0.81 -16.41 -3.41
N ILE A 4 1.38 -16.33 -4.62
CA ILE A 4 2.12 -15.16 -5.10
C ILE A 4 1.18 -13.96 -5.25
N LYS A 5 0.00 -14.15 -5.85
CA LYS A 5 -1.02 -13.10 -5.97
C LYS A 5 -1.40 -12.53 -4.60
N LYS A 6 -1.63 -13.40 -3.61
CA LYS A 6 -1.94 -12.99 -2.23
C LYS A 6 -0.81 -12.16 -1.63
N LYS A 7 0.45 -12.56 -1.81
CA LYS A 7 1.62 -11.81 -1.32
C LYS A 7 1.73 -10.43 -1.97
N LEU A 8 1.60 -10.35 -3.29
CA LEU A 8 1.57 -9.07 -4.01
C LEU A 8 0.42 -8.18 -3.54
N SER A 9 -0.78 -8.74 -3.35
CA SER A 9 -1.93 -8.00 -2.82
C SER A 9 -1.66 -7.44 -1.43
N ILE A 10 -1.03 -8.21 -0.53
CA ILE A 10 -0.64 -7.73 0.80
C ILE A 10 0.35 -6.56 0.66
N ILE A 11 1.39 -6.70 -0.14
CA ILE A 11 2.37 -5.62 -0.34
C ILE A 11 1.68 -4.36 -0.89
N ASN A 12 0.75 -4.51 -1.84
CA ASN A 12 0.00 -3.39 -2.41
C ASN A 12 -0.96 -2.73 -1.40
N GLU A 13 -1.62 -3.51 -0.55
CA GLU A 13 -2.46 -2.98 0.53
C GLU A 13 -1.61 -2.12 1.49
N TYR A 14 -0.46 -2.62 1.91
CA TYR A 14 0.47 -1.88 2.77
C TYR A 14 1.07 -0.66 2.06
N TRP A 15 1.35 -0.76 0.76
CA TRP A 15 1.81 0.38 -0.04
C TRP A 15 0.82 1.53 0.04
N ASN A 16 -0.44 1.26 -0.28
CA ASN A 16 -1.51 2.26 -0.31
C ASN A 16 -1.83 2.80 1.09
N LYS A 17 -1.83 1.93 2.10
CA LYS A 17 -2.14 2.30 3.49
C LYS A 17 -1.03 3.12 4.15
N TYR A 18 0.23 2.83 3.85
CA TYR A 18 1.37 3.36 4.60
C TYR A 18 2.41 4.08 3.73
N TYR A 19 3.00 3.42 2.75
CA TYR A 19 4.15 3.97 2.02
C TYR A 19 3.78 5.15 1.11
N PHE A 20 2.56 5.15 0.56
CA PHE A 20 2.11 6.22 -0.33
C PHE A 20 1.91 7.55 0.42
N SER A 21 1.31 7.52 1.61
CA SER A 21 0.87 8.73 2.32
C SER A 21 1.71 9.10 3.54
N LYS A 22 2.37 8.15 4.21
CA LYS A 22 3.01 8.39 5.51
C LYS A 22 4.52 8.59 5.39
N GLN A 23 4.99 9.78 5.76
CA GLN A 23 6.41 10.13 5.75
C GLN A 23 7.29 9.18 6.56
N PHE A 24 6.76 8.60 7.65
CA PHE A 24 7.50 7.61 8.45
C PHE A 24 7.99 6.44 7.59
N PHE A 25 7.12 5.89 6.73
CA PHE A 25 7.41 4.74 5.88
C PHE A 25 8.22 5.14 4.65
N GLN A 26 7.91 6.30 4.05
CA GLN A 26 8.66 6.83 2.90
C GLN A 26 10.16 6.99 3.19
N LYS A 27 10.54 7.41 4.39
CA LYS A 27 11.96 7.52 4.82
C LYS A 27 12.67 6.17 4.89
N LYS A 28 11.94 5.05 5.00
CA LYS A 28 12.47 3.68 5.13
C LYS A 28 12.66 2.95 3.80
N ILE A 29 12.23 3.56 2.71
CA ILE A 29 12.33 3.04 1.33
C ILE A 29 13.09 4.03 0.44
N ASN A 30 13.37 3.64 -0.79
CA ASN A 30 13.90 4.51 -1.84
C ASN A 30 12.75 5.28 -2.48
N PHE A 31 12.23 6.29 -1.76
CA PHE A 31 11.10 7.11 -2.21
C PHE A 31 11.54 8.25 -3.15
N THR A 32 12.11 7.87 -4.30
CA THR A 32 12.60 8.81 -5.33
C THR A 32 11.44 9.53 -6.03
N LYS A 33 11.75 10.53 -6.87
CA LYS A 33 10.74 11.24 -7.68
C LYS A 33 9.93 10.27 -8.55
N ASP A 34 10.56 9.26 -9.11
CA ASP A 34 9.87 8.27 -9.94
C ASP A 34 8.92 7.42 -9.11
N VAL A 35 9.34 6.97 -7.94
CA VAL A 35 8.52 6.19 -7.00
C VAL A 35 7.34 7.01 -6.44
N GLN A 36 7.46 8.34 -6.39
CA GLN A 36 6.37 9.26 -6.03
C GLN A 36 5.28 9.37 -7.10
N THR A 37 5.55 8.93 -8.32
CA THR A 37 4.55 8.82 -9.39
C THR A 37 3.80 7.49 -9.30
N ASN A 38 3.31 6.96 -10.43
CA ASN A 38 2.66 5.66 -10.51
C ASN A 38 3.63 4.49 -10.65
N TYR A 39 4.94 4.69 -10.57
CA TYR A 39 5.96 3.67 -10.86
C TYR A 39 5.74 2.34 -10.10
N TYR A 40 5.49 2.38 -8.79
CA TYR A 40 5.15 1.15 -8.03
C TYR A 40 3.86 0.49 -8.55
N GLY A 41 2.85 1.30 -8.85
CA GLY A 41 1.58 0.84 -9.44
C GLY A 41 1.79 0.15 -10.78
N ASP A 42 2.67 0.68 -11.62
CA ASP A 42 3.04 0.10 -12.92
C ASP A 42 3.70 -1.28 -12.74
N LEU A 43 4.63 -1.42 -11.78
CA LEU A 43 5.24 -2.72 -11.46
C LEU A 43 4.19 -3.74 -11.02
N ASN A 44 3.28 -3.34 -10.12
CA ASN A 44 2.25 -4.23 -9.57
C ASN A 44 1.22 -4.63 -10.63
N ASN A 45 0.78 -3.69 -11.48
CA ASN A 45 -0.12 -3.96 -12.60
C ASN A 45 0.52 -4.92 -13.59
N TYR A 46 1.79 -4.70 -13.93
CA TYR A 46 2.51 -5.60 -14.84
C TYR A 46 2.55 -7.02 -14.28
N PHE A 47 2.91 -7.21 -13.00
CA PHE A 47 2.82 -8.52 -12.36
C PHE A 47 1.41 -9.12 -12.46
N GLY A 48 0.37 -8.32 -12.23
CA GLY A 48 -1.03 -8.74 -12.34
C GLY A 48 -1.39 -9.28 -13.72
N ASP A 49 -0.99 -8.56 -14.77
CA ASP A 49 -1.27 -8.90 -16.16
C ASP A 49 -0.53 -10.17 -16.60
N THR A 50 0.72 -10.35 -16.17
CA THR A 50 1.60 -11.40 -16.70
C THR A 50 1.70 -12.65 -15.83
N LEU A 51 1.23 -12.64 -14.57
CA LEU A 51 1.34 -13.82 -13.69
C LEU A 51 0.65 -15.08 -14.24
N ASN A 52 -0.47 -14.91 -14.93
CA ASN A 52 -1.24 -16.02 -15.51
C ASN A 52 -0.56 -16.62 -16.75
N LEU A 53 0.43 -15.94 -17.33
CA LEU A 53 1.21 -16.46 -18.46
C LEU A 53 2.24 -17.51 -18.03
N VAL A 54 2.57 -17.56 -16.74
CA VAL A 54 3.45 -18.59 -16.17
C VAL A 54 2.62 -19.83 -15.82
N LYS A 55 2.37 -20.65 -16.83
CA LYS A 55 1.57 -21.88 -16.75
C LYS A 55 2.18 -22.99 -17.60
N GLU A 56 1.75 -24.22 -17.33
CA GLU A 56 2.15 -25.38 -18.13
C GLU A 56 1.69 -25.23 -19.58
N PHE A 57 2.32 -25.97 -20.49
CA PHE A 57 1.91 -25.95 -21.88
C PHE A 57 0.57 -26.68 -22.02
N GLU A 58 -0.44 -25.96 -22.50
CA GLU A 58 -1.61 -26.58 -23.12
C GLU A 58 -1.14 -27.51 -24.26
N PRO A 59 -1.94 -28.52 -24.65
CA PRO A 59 -1.60 -29.42 -25.74
C PRO A 59 -1.01 -28.66 -26.93
N ILE A 60 0.21 -29.04 -27.28
CA ILE A 60 1.00 -28.35 -28.30
C ILE A 60 0.47 -28.77 -29.66
N LYS A 61 0.08 -27.77 -30.46
CA LYS A 61 -0.55 -28.02 -31.77
C LYS A 61 0.48 -28.31 -32.86
N ASN A 62 1.60 -27.59 -32.82
CA ASN A 62 2.68 -27.68 -33.80
C ASN A 62 3.97 -27.04 -33.23
N ILE A 63 5.02 -27.03 -34.04
CA ILE A 63 6.33 -26.49 -33.68
C ILE A 63 6.27 -24.98 -33.36
N ASP A 64 5.55 -24.20 -34.15
CA ASP A 64 5.45 -22.74 -33.95
C ASP A 64 4.75 -22.41 -32.63
N ASP A 65 3.70 -23.17 -32.28
CA ASP A 65 3.01 -23.09 -30.99
C ASP A 65 3.94 -23.45 -29.83
N TYR A 66 4.74 -24.51 -29.97
CA TYR A 66 5.74 -24.89 -28.96
C TYR A 66 6.78 -23.78 -28.73
N ILE A 67 7.39 -23.28 -29.80
CA ILE A 67 8.41 -22.22 -29.72
C ILE A 67 7.79 -20.96 -29.09
N SER A 68 6.58 -20.58 -29.52
CA SER A 68 5.88 -19.41 -28.98
C SER A 68 5.60 -19.56 -27.48
N LYS A 69 5.08 -20.71 -27.04
CA LYS A 69 4.82 -21.00 -25.62
C LYS A 69 6.11 -20.98 -24.79
N ALA A 70 7.19 -21.57 -25.30
CA ALA A 70 8.50 -21.55 -24.65
C ALA A 70 9.04 -20.12 -24.49
N ILE A 71 8.93 -19.30 -25.55
CA ILE A 71 9.34 -17.90 -25.53
C ILE A 71 8.54 -17.12 -24.50
N VAL A 72 7.20 -17.21 -24.54
CA VAL A 72 6.32 -16.50 -23.61
C VAL A 72 6.64 -16.86 -22.17
N LEU A 73 6.76 -18.16 -21.85
CA LEU A 73 7.03 -18.62 -20.49
C LEU A 73 8.36 -18.07 -19.97
N LEU A 74 9.45 -18.30 -20.71
CA LEU A 74 10.80 -17.92 -20.27
C LEU A 74 10.99 -16.40 -20.23
N GLN A 75 10.43 -15.67 -21.20
CA GLN A 75 10.51 -14.21 -21.21
C GLN A 75 9.71 -13.60 -20.07
N THR A 76 8.52 -14.13 -19.76
CA THR A 76 7.71 -13.69 -18.63
C THR A 76 8.46 -13.91 -17.31
N ILE A 77 9.06 -15.09 -17.12
CA ILE A 77 9.88 -15.40 -15.95
C ILE A 77 11.04 -14.42 -15.81
N TYR A 78 11.77 -14.16 -16.90
CA TYR A 78 12.89 -13.23 -16.91
C TYR A 78 12.45 -11.82 -16.48
N VAL A 79 11.33 -11.31 -17.03
CA VAL A 79 10.81 -9.99 -16.66
C VAL A 79 10.39 -9.96 -15.19
N HIS A 80 9.67 -10.98 -14.70
CA HIS A 80 9.31 -11.05 -13.28
C HIS A 80 10.53 -11.04 -12.35
N GLN A 81 11.64 -11.67 -12.76
CA GLN A 81 12.89 -11.63 -11.97
C GLN A 81 13.48 -10.21 -11.89
N ASP A 82 13.45 -9.46 -12.98
CA ASP A 82 13.90 -8.07 -12.99
C ASP A 82 12.94 -7.16 -12.19
N LEU A 83 11.62 -7.36 -12.30
CA LEU A 83 10.64 -6.64 -11.51
C LEU A 83 10.78 -6.88 -10.00
N ILE A 84 11.16 -8.10 -9.59
CA ILE A 84 11.49 -8.37 -8.18
C ILE A 84 12.70 -7.54 -7.73
N ASP A 85 13.73 -7.40 -8.56
CA ASP A 85 14.87 -6.56 -8.19
C ASP A 85 14.49 -5.08 -8.06
N GLU A 86 13.62 -4.57 -8.93
CA GLU A 86 13.08 -3.22 -8.79
C GLU A 86 12.30 -3.05 -7.48
N LEU A 87 11.48 -4.04 -7.12
CA LEU A 87 10.80 -4.03 -5.81
C LEU A 87 11.81 -4.07 -4.65
N LEU A 88 12.83 -4.93 -4.69
CA LEU A 88 13.86 -4.99 -3.66
C LEU A 88 14.60 -3.66 -3.53
N TYR A 89 14.91 -3.01 -4.65
CA TYR A 89 15.50 -1.67 -4.67
C TYR A 89 14.57 -0.65 -4.01
N ILE A 90 13.29 -0.58 -4.39
CA ILE A 90 12.31 0.32 -3.75
C ILE A 90 12.33 0.10 -2.23
N PHE A 91 12.23 -1.15 -1.79
CA PHE A 91 12.20 -1.50 -0.37
C PHE A 91 13.57 -1.43 0.34
N LYS A 92 14.64 -0.91 -0.30
CA LYS A 92 16.00 -0.83 0.27
C LYS A 92 16.49 -2.19 0.81
N LEU A 93 16.20 -3.25 0.07
CA LEU A 93 16.68 -4.60 0.33
C LEU A 93 17.82 -4.95 -0.62
N GLU A 94 18.64 -5.94 -0.25
CA GLU A 94 19.66 -6.48 -1.15
C GLU A 94 19.01 -7.06 -2.42
N SER A 95 19.66 -6.82 -3.56
CA SER A 95 19.24 -7.38 -4.85
C SER A 95 19.20 -8.90 -4.82
N SER A 96 18.36 -9.50 -5.65
CA SER A 96 18.29 -10.95 -5.72
C SER A 96 19.58 -11.59 -6.22
N LYS A 97 19.90 -12.78 -5.70
CA LYS A 97 21.12 -13.50 -6.02
C LYS A 97 20.96 -14.26 -7.33
N ILE A 98 22.02 -14.33 -8.12
CA ILE A 98 21.98 -14.96 -9.45
C ILE A 98 21.61 -16.45 -9.38
N GLN A 99 22.06 -17.15 -8.34
CA GLN A 99 21.73 -18.55 -8.12
C GLN A 99 20.23 -18.79 -7.91
N ASP A 100 19.49 -17.83 -7.36
CA ASP A 100 18.06 -17.96 -7.11
C ASP A 100 17.25 -17.75 -8.41
N LYS A 101 17.83 -17.03 -9.37
CA LYS A 101 17.25 -16.82 -10.71
C LYS A 101 17.50 -17.99 -11.66
N ASN A 102 18.55 -18.75 -11.38
CA ASN A 102 18.97 -19.91 -12.15
C ASN A 102 18.20 -21.17 -11.69
N PRO A 103 17.98 -22.15 -12.58
CA PRO A 103 18.46 -22.22 -13.97
C PRO A 103 17.62 -21.43 -14.98
N ASN A 104 16.47 -20.88 -14.57
CA ASN A 104 15.51 -20.26 -15.49
C ASN A 104 16.09 -19.10 -16.31
N ARG A 105 16.88 -18.22 -15.67
CA ARG A 105 17.53 -17.10 -16.35
C ARG A 105 18.55 -17.55 -17.38
N GLU A 106 19.36 -18.56 -17.04
CA GLU A 106 20.31 -19.18 -17.96
C GLU A 106 19.59 -19.79 -19.17
N MET A 107 18.55 -20.59 -18.95
CA MET A 107 17.75 -21.18 -20.03
C MET A 107 17.19 -20.10 -20.98
N ARG A 108 16.59 -19.04 -20.45
CA ARG A 108 16.08 -17.92 -21.26
C ARG A 108 17.20 -17.25 -22.04
N ASN A 109 18.33 -16.96 -21.39
CA ASN A 109 19.45 -16.26 -22.03
C ASN A 109 20.08 -17.10 -23.14
N GLU A 110 20.16 -18.42 -22.96
CA GLU A 110 20.66 -19.34 -23.97
C GLU A 110 19.68 -19.49 -25.14
N LEU A 111 18.40 -19.72 -24.87
CA LEU A 111 17.41 -20.02 -25.92
C LEU A 111 16.92 -18.80 -26.70
N ILE A 112 16.72 -17.68 -26.00
CA ILE A 112 15.95 -16.54 -26.52
C ILE A 112 16.80 -15.28 -26.57
N GLY A 113 17.55 -15.00 -25.50
CA GLY A 113 18.35 -13.77 -25.41
C GLY A 113 19.52 -13.76 -26.38
N HIS A 114 20.34 -14.81 -26.36
CA HIS A 114 21.57 -14.93 -27.15
C HIS A 114 21.75 -16.34 -27.71
N PRO A 115 20.84 -16.81 -28.58
CA PRO A 115 20.89 -18.16 -29.18
C PRO A 115 22.17 -18.40 -29.98
N ILE A 116 22.83 -17.34 -30.47
CA ILE A 116 24.16 -17.41 -31.07
C ILE A 116 25.09 -16.48 -30.27
N ARG A 117 25.96 -17.06 -29.45
CA ARG A 117 26.89 -16.30 -28.61
C ARG A 117 28.26 -16.25 -29.25
N LYS A 118 28.79 -15.04 -29.44
CA LYS A 118 30.17 -14.78 -29.91
C LYS A 118 30.95 -13.98 -28.86
N LYS A 119 32.27 -14.18 -28.82
CA LYS A 119 33.21 -13.28 -28.12
C LYS A 119 34.14 -12.69 -29.19
N GLY A 120 33.91 -11.43 -29.54
CA GLY A 120 34.48 -10.86 -30.77
C GLY A 120 33.94 -11.61 -32.00
N LYS A 121 34.85 -12.05 -32.90
CA LYS A 121 34.48 -12.84 -34.09
C LYS A 121 34.37 -14.36 -33.86
N VAL A 122 34.71 -14.83 -32.65
CA VAL A 122 34.77 -16.27 -32.34
C VAL A 122 33.43 -16.76 -31.79
N LEU A 123 32.86 -17.79 -32.42
CA LEU A 123 31.66 -18.48 -31.93
C LEU A 123 31.96 -19.19 -30.61
N LYS A 124 31.08 -19.00 -29.61
CA LYS A 124 31.18 -19.63 -28.28
C LYS A 124 30.12 -20.69 -28.07
N SER A 125 28.89 -20.39 -28.47
CA SER A 125 27.81 -21.36 -28.46
C SER A 125 26.72 -21.00 -29.46
N SER A 126 26.00 -22.02 -29.92
CA SER A 126 24.74 -21.87 -30.65
C SER A 126 23.70 -22.84 -30.11
N ILE A 127 22.44 -22.40 -30.05
CA ILE A 127 21.32 -23.14 -29.49
C ILE A 127 20.26 -23.33 -30.57
N LEU A 128 19.70 -24.53 -30.66
CA LEU A 128 18.56 -24.86 -31.53
C LEU A 128 17.46 -25.53 -30.71
N PHE A 129 16.20 -25.18 -30.94
CA PHE A 129 15.08 -25.95 -30.38
C PHE A 129 15.15 -27.38 -30.89
N ALA A 130 14.98 -28.37 -30.01
CA ALA A 130 15.06 -29.77 -30.37
C ALA A 130 13.68 -30.23 -30.87
N LEU A 131 13.45 -30.11 -32.18
CA LEU A 131 12.15 -30.32 -32.85
C LEU A 131 11.78 -31.80 -33.07
N HIS A 132 12.65 -32.73 -32.66
CA HIS A 132 12.55 -34.16 -32.99
C HIS A 132 11.97 -35.03 -31.87
N LYS A 133 11.74 -34.45 -30.68
CA LYS A 133 11.08 -35.14 -29.57
C LYS A 133 9.57 -34.92 -29.68
N GLU A 134 8.78 -35.92 -29.30
CA GLU A 134 7.32 -35.79 -29.20
C GLU A 134 6.97 -34.48 -28.50
N LEU A 135 5.93 -33.78 -28.99
CA LEU A 135 5.50 -32.49 -28.46
C LEU A 135 5.03 -32.67 -27.01
N SER A 136 5.97 -32.64 -26.08
CA SER A 136 5.77 -32.90 -24.66
C SER A 136 5.72 -31.59 -23.87
N ASN A 137 5.28 -31.68 -22.61
CA ASN A 137 5.30 -30.56 -21.67
C ASN A 137 6.72 -30.30 -21.09
N ASP A 138 7.74 -30.54 -21.91
CA ASP A 138 9.15 -30.30 -21.58
C ASP A 138 9.76 -29.31 -22.57
N LEU A 139 10.66 -28.50 -22.05
CA LEU A 139 11.51 -27.62 -22.84
C LEU A 139 12.78 -28.39 -23.25
N ASN A 140 12.86 -28.69 -24.53
CA ASN A 140 13.96 -29.40 -25.17
C ASN A 140 14.73 -28.48 -26.14
N TYR A 141 16.06 -28.53 -26.04
CA TYR A 141 16.94 -27.85 -26.99
C TYR A 141 18.31 -28.51 -27.08
N THR A 142 18.97 -28.33 -28.22
CA THR A 142 20.32 -28.79 -28.47
C THR A 142 21.29 -27.62 -28.36
N LYS A 143 22.32 -27.78 -27.53
CA LYS A 143 23.39 -26.81 -27.36
C LYS A 143 24.66 -27.30 -28.05
N TYR A 144 25.25 -26.42 -28.84
CA TYR A 144 26.57 -26.61 -29.44
C TYR A 144 27.50 -25.59 -28.79
N SER A 145 28.56 -26.04 -28.11
CA SER A 145 29.47 -25.13 -27.40
C SER A 145 30.93 -25.42 -27.72
N ALA A 146 31.76 -24.36 -27.78
CA ALA A 146 33.19 -24.49 -28.00
C ALA A 146 33.89 -25.35 -26.92
N ASN A 147 33.37 -25.34 -25.69
CA ASN A 147 33.90 -26.12 -24.57
C ASN A 147 33.72 -27.64 -24.78
N ASN A 148 32.72 -28.04 -25.56
CA ASN A 148 32.44 -29.43 -25.91
C ASN A 148 32.77 -29.73 -27.38
N GLY A 149 33.71 -28.98 -27.99
CA GLY A 149 34.09 -29.17 -29.40
C GLY A 149 32.95 -28.98 -30.41
N PHE A 150 31.90 -28.25 -30.04
CA PHE A 150 30.64 -28.14 -30.76
C PHE A 150 29.92 -29.49 -31.01
N HIS A 151 30.15 -30.50 -30.17
CA HIS A 151 29.29 -31.68 -30.15
C HIS A 151 27.90 -31.33 -29.57
N PRO A 152 26.84 -31.93 -30.10
CA PRO A 152 25.47 -31.67 -29.65
C PRO A 152 25.28 -32.12 -28.21
N GLU A 153 24.81 -31.20 -27.37
CA GLU A 153 24.42 -31.47 -25.98
C GLU A 153 22.91 -31.25 -25.85
N GLU A 154 22.17 -32.34 -25.66
CA GLU A 154 20.73 -32.30 -25.44
C GLU A 154 20.40 -31.79 -24.03
N LYS A 155 19.60 -30.74 -23.96
CA LYS A 155 19.08 -30.16 -22.73
C LYS A 155 17.59 -30.37 -22.67
N THR A 156 17.12 -30.92 -21.55
CA THR A 156 15.70 -31.21 -21.30
C THR A 156 15.34 -30.70 -19.92
N TYR A 157 14.30 -29.89 -19.83
CA TYR A 157 13.77 -29.35 -18.58
C TYR A 157 12.26 -29.48 -18.58
N SER A 158 11.68 -30.04 -17.51
CA SER A 158 10.22 -30.07 -17.39
C SER A 158 9.68 -28.65 -17.20
N VAL A 159 8.61 -28.31 -17.93
CA VAL A 159 7.97 -26.99 -17.80
C VAL A 159 7.48 -26.78 -16.37
N LYS A 160 6.95 -27.83 -15.75
CA LYS A 160 6.59 -27.82 -14.34
C LYS A 160 7.76 -27.44 -13.44
N GLY A 161 8.95 -28.04 -13.65
CA GLY A 161 10.15 -27.69 -12.88
C GLY A 161 10.57 -26.23 -13.06
N ILE A 162 10.50 -25.70 -14.28
CA ILE A 162 10.75 -24.29 -14.59
C ILE A 162 9.81 -23.38 -13.77
N ILE A 163 8.52 -23.71 -13.78
CA ILE A 163 7.49 -22.95 -13.06
C ILE A 163 7.71 -23.02 -11.55
N GLU A 164 8.02 -24.20 -11.00
CA GLU A 164 8.28 -24.35 -9.56
C GLU A 164 9.53 -23.58 -9.10
N ASN A 165 10.61 -23.62 -9.87
CA ASN A 165 11.80 -22.79 -9.60
C ASN A 165 11.45 -21.30 -9.57
N HIS A 166 10.60 -20.84 -10.50
CA HIS A 166 10.16 -19.45 -10.51
C HIS A 166 9.28 -19.11 -9.31
N LYS A 167 8.36 -20.00 -8.93
CA LYS A 167 7.53 -19.83 -7.73
C LYS A 167 8.41 -19.75 -6.48
N PHE A 168 9.45 -20.56 -6.38
CA PHE A 168 10.40 -20.51 -5.27
C PHE A 168 11.09 -19.15 -5.21
N PHE A 169 11.63 -18.68 -6.33
CA PHE A 169 12.25 -17.35 -6.44
C PHE A 169 11.29 -16.24 -6.00
N LEU A 170 10.08 -16.19 -6.57
CA LEU A 170 9.10 -15.15 -6.23
C LEU A 170 8.73 -15.20 -4.74
N ASN A 171 8.45 -16.38 -4.19
CA ASN A 171 8.12 -16.50 -2.77
C ASN A 171 9.25 -16.00 -1.87
N LEU A 172 10.49 -16.42 -2.13
CA LEU A 172 11.65 -16.05 -1.34
C LEU A 172 11.79 -14.54 -1.19
N TYR A 173 11.65 -13.78 -2.28
CA TYR A 173 11.86 -12.34 -2.27
C TYR A 173 10.62 -11.55 -1.83
N LEU A 174 9.42 -12.00 -2.17
CA LEU A 174 8.19 -11.39 -1.65
C LEU A 174 8.07 -11.60 -0.13
N ASP A 175 8.52 -12.72 0.41
CA ASP A 175 8.57 -12.94 1.86
C ASP A 175 9.51 -11.97 2.56
N LYS A 176 10.70 -11.73 2.00
CA LYS A 176 11.63 -10.71 2.52
C LYS A 176 11.01 -9.31 2.56
N ILE A 177 10.29 -8.93 1.51
CA ILE A 177 9.58 -7.64 1.45
C ILE A 177 8.50 -7.60 2.53
N ILE A 178 7.66 -8.63 2.65
CA ILE A 178 6.60 -8.70 3.66
C ILE A 178 7.16 -8.68 5.08
N GLU A 179 8.24 -9.39 5.36
CA GLU A 179 8.91 -9.37 6.66
C GLU A 179 9.42 -7.98 7.02
N LYS A 180 10.01 -7.27 6.07
CA LYS A 180 10.43 -5.88 6.25
C LYS A 180 9.23 -4.98 6.57
N ILE A 181 8.16 -5.08 5.79
CA ILE A 181 6.93 -4.31 6.00
C ILE A 181 6.39 -4.53 7.43
N LYS A 182 6.27 -5.79 7.87
CA LYS A 182 5.80 -6.13 9.23
C LYS A 182 6.69 -5.54 10.33
N LYS A 183 8.02 -5.54 10.14
CA LYS A 183 8.96 -4.93 11.09
C LYS A 183 8.76 -3.42 11.17
N GLU A 184 8.56 -2.76 10.03
CA GLU A 184 8.33 -1.31 9.96
C GLU A 184 6.98 -0.92 10.55
N GLU A 185 5.92 -1.68 10.26
CA GLU A 185 4.60 -1.52 10.89
C GLU A 185 4.69 -1.68 12.42
N SER A 186 5.36 -2.73 12.90
CA SER A 186 5.55 -2.93 14.34
C SER A 186 6.30 -1.75 14.98
N SER A 187 7.34 -1.24 14.30
CA SER A 187 8.08 -0.07 14.77
C SER A 187 7.22 1.20 14.76
N TYR A 188 6.38 1.38 13.74
CA TYR A 188 5.45 2.49 13.64
C TYR A 188 4.45 2.45 14.80
N ASN A 189 3.78 1.31 15.00
CA ASN A 189 2.79 1.12 16.04
C ASN A 189 3.39 1.31 17.45
N LYS A 190 4.60 0.77 17.72
CA LYS A 190 5.28 1.00 19.00
C LYS A 190 5.53 2.48 19.27
N LYS A 191 6.00 3.22 18.26
CA LYS A 191 6.24 4.67 18.40
C LYS A 191 4.92 5.41 18.57
N LEU A 192 3.88 5.03 17.84
CA LEU A 192 2.57 5.64 17.96
C LEU A 192 1.96 5.40 19.36
N THR A 193 1.96 4.18 19.88
CA THR A 193 1.44 3.84 21.22
C THR A 193 2.19 4.54 22.36
N SER A 194 3.47 4.89 22.16
CA SER A 194 4.24 5.65 23.15
C SER A 194 3.62 7.01 23.50
N ILE A 195 2.74 7.53 22.64
CA ILE A 195 2.01 8.79 22.88
C ILE A 195 1.24 8.79 24.20
N PHE A 196 0.70 7.64 24.63
CA PHE A 196 -0.07 7.55 25.87
C PHE A 196 0.79 7.71 27.13
N GLN A 197 2.11 7.66 26.99
CA GLN A 197 3.07 7.93 28.07
C GLN A 197 3.43 9.42 28.17
N ILE A 198 3.05 10.22 27.17
CA ILE A 198 3.35 11.64 27.07
C ILE A 198 2.21 12.45 27.74
N PRO A 199 2.51 13.52 28.49
CA PRO A 199 1.49 14.43 29.01
C PRO A 199 0.58 14.98 27.90
N LEU A 200 -0.72 15.09 28.17
CA LEU A 200 -1.74 15.41 27.17
C LEU A 200 -1.40 16.63 26.29
N GLY A 201 -0.99 17.75 26.88
CA GLY A 201 -0.64 18.96 26.12
C GLY A 201 0.50 18.75 25.12
N ASN A 202 1.43 17.83 25.42
CA ASN A 202 2.56 17.51 24.54
C ASN A 202 2.20 16.44 23.49
N GLN A 203 1.05 15.78 23.60
CA GLN A 203 0.63 14.77 22.63
C GLN A 203 0.26 15.40 21.28
N PHE A 204 -0.28 16.62 21.29
CA PHE A 204 -0.74 17.31 20.07
C PHE A 204 0.44 17.57 19.11
N ASP A 205 1.51 18.18 19.64
CA ASP A 205 2.73 18.44 18.86
C ASP A 205 3.42 17.15 18.42
N PHE A 206 3.35 16.09 19.24
CA PHE A 206 3.90 14.79 18.88
C PHE A 206 3.18 14.21 17.65
N ILE A 207 1.84 14.24 17.60
CA ILE A 207 1.07 13.72 16.46
C ILE A 207 1.37 14.56 15.22
N ASP A 208 1.33 15.89 15.32
CA ASP A 208 1.59 16.78 14.19
C ASP A 208 2.95 16.50 13.53
N HIS A 209 3.99 16.29 14.35
CA HIS A 209 5.32 15.95 13.85
C HIS A 209 5.47 14.50 13.38
N PHE A 210 4.74 13.56 13.97
CA PHE A 210 4.88 12.13 13.70
C PHE A 210 4.05 11.67 12.52
N ASP A 211 2.75 12.00 12.52
CA ASP A 211 1.77 11.69 11.49
C ASP A 211 0.62 12.72 11.54
N LYS A 212 0.85 13.90 10.94
CA LYS A 212 -0.10 15.01 10.93
C LYS A 212 -1.52 14.61 10.52
N ASN A 213 -1.63 13.72 9.55
CA ASN A 213 -2.91 13.32 8.96
C ASN A 213 -3.65 12.26 9.80
N LEU A 214 -3.04 11.75 10.89
CA LEU A 214 -3.63 10.69 11.70
C LEU A 214 -5.05 11.02 12.18
N LEU A 215 -5.26 12.26 12.61
CA LEU A 215 -6.56 12.72 13.14
C LEU A 215 -7.13 13.92 12.37
N SER A 216 -6.30 14.72 11.70
CA SER A 216 -6.77 15.94 11.04
C SER A 216 -7.71 15.67 9.86
N GLU A 217 -7.66 14.49 9.26
CA GLU A 217 -8.61 14.07 8.21
C GLU A 217 -10.00 13.71 8.78
N ILE A 218 -10.11 13.49 10.09
CA ILE A 218 -11.36 13.10 10.74
C ILE A 218 -12.24 14.34 11.02
N SER A 219 -11.66 15.41 11.58
CA SER A 219 -12.38 16.63 11.91
C SER A 219 -11.43 17.79 12.15
N THR A 220 -11.87 19.00 11.81
CA THR A 220 -11.13 20.26 12.04
C THR A 220 -10.87 20.51 13.53
N ILE A 221 -11.68 19.95 14.43
CA ILE A 221 -11.44 20.07 15.89
C ILE A 221 -10.14 19.38 16.33
N PHE A 222 -9.57 18.49 15.52
CA PHE A 222 -8.33 17.77 15.82
C PHE A 222 -7.08 18.43 15.24
N GLU A 223 -7.19 19.61 14.63
CA GLU A 223 -6.01 20.41 14.31
C GLU A 223 -5.24 20.79 15.58
N THR A 224 -3.91 20.78 15.49
CA THR A 224 -2.99 20.97 16.61
C THR A 224 -3.28 22.24 17.41
N ASP A 225 -3.48 23.37 16.73
CA ASP A 225 -3.74 24.66 17.37
C ASP A 225 -5.10 24.68 18.07
N ASN A 226 -6.11 24.02 17.50
CA ASN A 226 -7.44 23.90 18.10
C ASN A 226 -7.38 23.05 19.39
N LEU A 227 -6.65 21.91 19.35
CA LEU A 227 -6.46 21.05 20.53
C LEU A 227 -5.74 21.77 21.68
N LYS A 228 -4.70 22.56 21.36
CA LYS A 228 -4.02 23.40 22.34
C LYS A 228 -4.98 24.41 22.97
N TYR A 229 -5.77 25.09 22.14
CA TYR A 229 -6.79 26.03 22.62
C TYR A 229 -7.79 25.35 23.57
N TYR A 230 -8.34 24.18 23.21
CA TYR A 230 -9.28 23.47 24.07
C TYR A 230 -8.66 23.03 25.39
N TYR A 231 -7.42 22.57 25.36
CA TYR A 231 -6.71 22.14 26.56
C TYR A 231 -6.46 23.29 27.54
N GLU A 232 -6.03 24.46 27.04
CA GLU A 232 -5.81 25.66 27.84
C GLU A 232 -7.11 26.25 28.41
N ASN A 233 -8.23 26.06 27.70
CA ASN A 233 -9.53 26.64 28.08
C ASN A 233 -10.49 25.63 28.73
N GLN A 234 -10.03 24.41 29.03
CA GLN A 234 -10.90 23.32 29.50
C GLN A 234 -11.72 23.65 30.75
N ASP A 235 -11.22 24.54 31.62
CA ASP A 235 -11.93 24.94 32.84
C ASP A 235 -12.94 26.08 32.62
N LYS A 236 -12.94 26.72 31.44
CA LYS A 236 -13.85 27.83 31.12
C LYS A 236 -15.24 27.35 30.70
N HIS A 237 -15.34 26.21 30.03
CA HIS A 237 -16.60 25.66 29.56
C HIS A 237 -16.51 24.16 29.23
N GLU A 238 -17.61 23.41 29.45
CA GLU A 238 -17.69 21.97 29.22
C GLU A 238 -17.45 21.56 27.75
N ARG A 239 -17.77 22.43 26.79
CA ARG A 239 -17.50 22.23 25.34
C ARG A 239 -16.04 21.88 25.06
N TYR A 240 -15.10 22.51 25.75
CA TYR A 240 -13.67 22.30 25.54
C TYR A 240 -13.22 20.97 26.14
N LYS A 241 -13.74 20.61 27.33
CA LYS A 241 -13.55 19.26 27.90
C LYS A 241 -14.09 18.19 26.96
N TYR A 242 -15.23 18.45 26.33
CA TYR A 242 -15.82 17.54 25.36
C TYR A 242 -14.95 17.37 24.11
N ALA A 243 -14.40 18.45 23.54
CA ALA A 243 -13.46 18.37 22.43
C ALA A 243 -12.20 17.55 22.79
N ILE A 244 -11.65 17.74 23.98
CA ILE A 244 -10.51 16.94 24.49
C ILE A 244 -10.90 15.47 24.71
N LYS A 245 -12.13 15.19 25.15
CA LYS A 245 -12.65 13.83 25.25
C LYS A 245 -12.72 13.18 23.87
N LEU A 246 -13.30 13.87 22.88
CA LEU A 246 -13.37 13.39 21.49
C LEU A 246 -11.98 13.09 20.92
N TYR A 247 -10.99 13.94 21.19
CA TYR A 247 -9.61 13.70 20.78
C TYR A 247 -9.06 12.40 21.36
N LYS A 248 -9.25 12.16 22.67
CA LYS A 248 -8.74 10.92 23.32
C LYS A 248 -9.41 9.68 22.73
N GLU A 249 -10.70 9.75 22.46
CA GLU A 249 -11.47 8.69 21.82
C GLU A 249 -10.98 8.45 20.38
N ALA A 250 -10.83 9.52 19.59
CA ALA A 250 -10.34 9.49 18.22
C ALA A 250 -8.93 8.90 18.14
N LEU A 251 -8.02 9.35 19.01
CA LEU A 251 -6.65 8.87 19.06
C LEU A 251 -6.59 7.39 19.42
N LYS A 252 -7.36 6.98 20.44
CA LYS A 252 -7.44 5.57 20.83
C LYS A 252 -7.98 4.74 19.67
N GLN A 253 -9.06 5.19 19.04
CA GLN A 253 -9.65 4.53 17.89
C GLN A 253 -8.68 4.46 16.71
N ALA A 254 -7.99 5.53 16.33
CA ALA A 254 -7.02 5.54 15.24
C ALA A 254 -5.84 4.59 15.48
N ILE A 255 -5.45 4.41 16.75
CA ILE A 255 -4.40 3.46 17.14
C ILE A 255 -4.94 2.02 17.12
N ASP A 256 -6.15 1.79 17.66
CA ASP A 256 -6.79 0.48 17.73
C ASP A 256 -7.25 -0.03 16.34
N GLU A 257 -7.82 0.85 15.50
CA GLU A 257 -8.31 0.61 14.13
C GLU A 257 -7.22 0.58 13.07
N SER A 258 -5.95 0.61 13.47
CA SER A 258 -4.88 0.01 12.67
C SER A 258 -5.21 -1.46 12.26
N GLN A 259 -6.26 -2.07 12.84
CA GLN A 259 -6.89 -3.35 12.47
C GLN A 259 -8.20 -3.33 11.64
N SER A 260 -8.92 -2.22 11.44
CA SER A 260 -10.01 -2.13 10.43
C SER A 260 -10.67 -0.76 10.48
N ILE A 261 -10.81 -0.15 9.31
CA ILE A 261 -11.72 0.94 8.90
C ILE A 261 -12.43 1.66 10.05
N ILE A 262 -12.13 2.96 10.16
CA ILE A 262 -12.91 4.00 10.83
C ILE A 262 -14.38 3.67 10.71
N LYS A 263 -14.92 3.07 11.77
CA LYS A 263 -16.36 3.13 11.99
C LYS A 263 -16.63 4.61 12.12
N THR A 264 -17.26 5.14 11.07
CA THR A 264 -18.04 6.38 11.09
C THR A 264 -18.50 6.60 12.52
N TYR A 265 -18.10 7.72 13.10
CA TYR A 265 -18.66 8.22 14.34
C TYR A 265 -20.19 8.18 14.22
N ASP A 266 -20.78 7.06 14.62
CA ASP A 266 -22.20 6.81 14.50
C ASP A 266 -22.81 7.32 15.79
N PHE A 267 -23.19 8.59 15.74
CA PHE A 267 -23.75 9.30 16.88
C PHE A 267 -25.17 8.80 17.12
N LYS A 268 -25.34 8.01 18.18
CA LYS A 268 -26.65 7.74 18.77
C LYS A 268 -27.27 9.06 19.27
N SER A 269 -28.46 9.38 18.77
CA SER A 269 -29.46 10.32 19.31
C SER A 269 -28.91 11.68 19.79
N SER A 270 -28.59 12.58 18.85
CA SER A 270 -28.43 14.00 19.16
C SER A 270 -29.80 14.68 19.29
N MET A 271 -29.89 15.72 20.13
CA MET A 271 -31.08 16.58 20.18
C MET A 271 -31.34 17.37 18.87
N LEU A 272 -30.34 17.52 17.99
CA LEU A 272 -30.55 17.99 16.62
C LEU A 272 -30.80 16.84 15.65
N GLU A 273 -31.53 17.16 14.59
CA GLU A 273 -31.66 16.27 13.44
C GLU A 273 -30.31 16.16 12.71
N GLN A 274 -29.97 14.97 12.22
CA GLN A 274 -28.69 14.72 11.53
C GLN A 274 -28.48 15.67 10.34
N TYR A 275 -29.54 15.92 9.56
CA TYR A 275 -29.51 16.85 8.43
C TYR A 275 -29.09 18.27 8.86
N ASP A 276 -29.58 18.74 10.00
CA ASP A 276 -29.27 20.08 10.51
C ASP A 276 -27.81 20.20 10.94
N ILE A 277 -27.27 19.15 11.56
CA ILE A 277 -25.86 19.07 11.91
C ILE A 277 -25.01 19.18 10.64
N GLU A 278 -25.36 18.45 9.58
CA GLU A 278 -24.64 18.50 8.31
C GLU A 278 -24.65 19.89 7.66
N GLN A 279 -25.77 20.62 7.74
CA GLN A 279 -25.83 22.01 7.23
C GLN A 279 -25.01 22.97 8.09
N LEU A 280 -25.04 22.81 9.42
CA LEU A 280 -24.22 23.59 10.34
C LEU A 280 -22.73 23.35 10.11
N TYR A 281 -22.30 22.13 9.78
CA TYR A 281 -20.92 21.83 9.39
C TYR A 281 -20.49 22.58 8.12
N LYS A 282 -21.37 22.63 7.12
CA LYS A 282 -21.14 23.31 5.83
C LYS A 282 -21.19 24.83 5.92
N LYS A 283 -21.65 25.37 7.05
CA LYS A 283 -21.99 26.80 7.21
C LYS A 283 -22.90 27.26 6.06
N ASP A 284 -23.98 26.50 5.84
CA ASP A 284 -24.88 26.71 4.71
C ASP A 284 -25.42 28.16 4.62
N LYS A 285 -25.58 28.66 3.40
CA LYS A 285 -26.01 30.05 3.15
C LYS A 285 -27.51 30.26 3.31
N ILE A 286 -28.31 29.20 3.10
CA ILE A 286 -29.77 29.22 3.12
C ILE A 286 -30.25 28.82 4.53
N PHE A 287 -29.80 27.67 5.02
CA PHE A 287 -30.07 27.21 6.39
C PHE A 287 -28.96 27.68 7.31
N ASN A 288 -28.87 28.99 7.50
CA ASN A 288 -27.84 29.60 8.34
C ASN A 288 -28.15 29.47 9.84
N ILE A 289 -27.23 29.93 10.69
CA ILE A 289 -27.37 29.79 12.14
C ILE A 289 -28.61 30.48 12.71
N ASP A 290 -29.09 31.56 12.09
CA ASP A 290 -30.31 32.25 12.53
C ASP A 290 -31.57 31.40 12.32
N PHE A 291 -31.59 30.58 11.28
CA PHE A 291 -32.64 29.58 11.07
C PHE A 291 -32.66 28.58 12.24
N TYR A 292 -31.49 28.04 12.61
CA TYR A 292 -31.40 27.04 13.69
C TYR A 292 -31.66 27.62 15.07
N ILE A 293 -31.27 28.87 15.34
CA ILE A 293 -31.63 29.59 16.57
C ILE A 293 -33.15 29.67 16.72
N LYS A 294 -33.89 29.93 15.64
CA LYS A 294 -35.36 29.93 15.67
C LYS A 294 -35.93 28.52 15.83
N LYS A 295 -35.39 27.54 15.10
CA LYS A 295 -35.85 26.13 15.14
C LYS A 295 -35.71 25.52 16.54
N TYR A 296 -34.60 25.78 17.22
CA TYR A 296 -34.25 25.14 18.50
C TYR A 296 -34.37 26.07 19.73
N ASN A 297 -35.14 27.15 19.63
CA ASN A 297 -35.27 28.16 20.69
C ASN A 297 -35.87 27.61 22.02
N TYR A 298 -36.56 26.47 21.96
CA TYR A 298 -37.19 25.83 23.10
C TYR A 298 -36.18 25.13 24.03
N ASN A 299 -34.98 24.81 23.54
CA ASN A 299 -33.93 24.20 24.34
C ASN A 299 -32.87 25.25 24.71
N LYS A 300 -32.88 25.67 25.98
CA LYS A 300 -31.97 26.71 26.49
C LYS A 300 -30.49 26.37 26.26
N LYS A 301 -30.07 25.12 26.47
CA LYS A 301 -28.66 24.71 26.30
C LYS A 301 -28.23 24.77 24.83
N ILE A 302 -29.06 24.24 23.93
CA ILE A 302 -28.79 24.31 22.49
C ILE A 302 -28.77 25.76 22.02
N LEU A 303 -29.72 26.57 22.49
CA LEU A 303 -29.80 27.99 22.15
C LEU A 303 -28.55 28.77 22.59
N GLU A 304 -28.05 28.53 23.80
CA GLU A 304 -26.80 29.14 24.30
C GLU A 304 -25.61 28.81 23.38
N GLU A 305 -25.49 27.54 22.96
CA GLU A 305 -24.44 27.10 22.06
C GLU A 305 -24.59 27.67 20.63
N LEU A 306 -25.80 27.72 20.08
CA LEU A 306 -26.05 28.31 18.76
C LEU A 306 -25.79 29.83 18.77
N LEU A 307 -26.11 30.54 19.84
CA LEU A 307 -25.77 31.95 20.00
C LEU A 307 -24.26 32.15 20.09
N HIS A 308 -23.56 31.25 20.79
CA HIS A 308 -22.11 31.26 20.86
C HIS A 308 -21.49 31.04 19.46
N MET A 309 -21.91 30.00 18.75
CA MET A 309 -21.51 29.74 17.36
C MET A 309 -21.76 30.94 16.45
N LYS A 310 -22.90 31.64 16.59
CA LYS A 310 -23.22 32.83 15.79
C LYS A 310 -22.23 33.97 16.06
N LYS A 311 -21.93 34.22 17.33
CA LYS A 311 -20.94 35.23 17.74
C LYS A 311 -19.54 34.90 17.20
N HIS A 312 -19.22 33.62 17.11
CA HIS A 312 -17.90 33.11 16.73
C HIS A 312 -17.86 32.46 15.34
N ILE A 313 -18.70 32.89 14.40
CA ILE A 313 -18.87 32.21 13.09
C ILE A 313 -17.59 32.17 12.21
N LYS A 314 -16.67 33.12 12.44
CA LYS A 314 -15.37 33.21 11.76
C LYS A 314 -14.24 32.46 12.50
N SER A 315 -14.51 31.95 13.69
CA SER A 315 -13.54 31.22 14.52
C SER A 315 -13.89 29.74 14.46
N ASP A 316 -13.15 28.97 13.65
CA ASP A 316 -13.42 27.54 13.49
C ASP A 316 -13.24 26.77 14.81
N VAL A 317 -12.24 27.16 15.62
CA VAL A 317 -12.01 26.59 16.95
C VAL A 317 -13.23 26.74 17.87
N GLU A 318 -13.84 27.92 17.91
CA GLU A 318 -15.01 28.16 18.76
C GLU A 318 -16.29 27.55 18.18
N TYR A 319 -16.45 27.70 16.87
CA TYR A 319 -17.65 27.25 16.17
C TYR A 319 -17.80 25.73 16.23
N TYR A 320 -16.75 24.98 15.87
CA TYR A 320 -16.82 23.52 15.80
C TYR A 320 -16.77 22.87 17.18
N ALA A 321 -16.09 23.45 18.18
CA ALA A 321 -16.19 22.97 19.56
C ALA A 321 -17.62 23.04 20.11
N SER A 322 -18.33 24.13 19.79
CA SER A 322 -19.73 24.30 20.16
C SER A 322 -20.62 23.30 19.42
N LEU A 323 -20.43 23.14 18.10
CA LEU A 323 -21.22 22.21 17.29
C LEU A 323 -21.10 20.75 17.77
N GLU A 324 -19.88 20.30 18.04
CA GLU A 324 -19.65 18.94 18.57
C GLU A 324 -20.23 18.78 19.97
N TYR A 325 -20.14 19.81 20.80
CA TYR A 325 -20.75 19.76 22.13
C TYR A 325 -22.26 19.67 22.06
N ILE A 326 -22.92 20.43 21.19
CA ILE A 326 -24.37 20.32 20.95
C ILE A 326 -24.74 18.90 20.51
N LYS A 327 -23.97 18.31 19.58
CA LYS A 327 -24.19 16.96 19.08
C LYS A 327 -24.16 15.89 20.18
N SER A 328 -23.41 16.16 21.25
CA SER A 328 -23.33 15.28 22.43
C SER A 328 -24.52 15.36 23.37
N MET A 329 -25.36 16.39 23.24
CA MET A 329 -26.49 16.62 24.14
C MET A 329 -27.63 15.66 23.82
N GLN A 330 -28.11 14.99 24.87
CA GLN A 330 -29.25 14.08 24.87
C GLN A 330 -30.49 14.75 25.43
#